data_AF-A0AAJ6CZ51-F1
#
_entry.id   AF-A0AAJ6CZ51-F1
#
_cell.length_a   1.000
_cell.length_b   1.000
_cell.length_c   1.000
_cell.angle_alpha   90.00
_cell.angle_beta   90.00
_cell.angle_gamma   90.00
#
_symmetry.space_group_name_H-M   'P 1'
#
loop_
_entity.id
_entity.type
_entity.pdbx_description
1 polymer ?
#
loop_
_entity_poly.entity_id
_entity_poly.type
_entity_poly.pdbx_seq_one_letter_code
_entity_poly.pdbx_strand_id
1 'polypeptide(L)' 'MKIVAELLTRLDDTMRVVKGQLAEMDGEQLDALVALLTPRPPIGSAEMVLTIPALRETEARNRAKR' A
#
# COMPACT_ATOMS: atom_id res chain seq x y z
N MET A 1 21.89 -8.30 -15.42
CA MET A 1 20.85 -8.98 -14.60
C MET A 1 20.95 -8.72 -13.10
N LYS A 2 22.15 -8.55 -12.51
CA LYS A 2 22.34 -8.31 -11.06
C LYS A 2 21.54 -7.11 -10.50
N ILE A 3 21.53 -5.99 -11.22
CA ILE A 3 20.82 -4.76 -10.83
C ILE A 3 19.29 -4.98 -10.75
N VAL A 4 18.73 -5.77 -11.67
CA VAL A 4 17.28 -6.04 -11.69
C VAL A 4 16.87 -6.87 -10.47
N ALA A 5 17.66 -7.88 -10.12
CA ALA A 5 17.42 -8.69 -8.92
C ALA A 5 17.49 -7.84 -7.65
N GLU A 6 18.50 -6.97 -7.52
CA GLU A 6 18.64 -6.06 -6.37
C GLU A 6 17.45 -5.08 -6.26
N LEU A 7 16.96 -4.55 -7.39
CA LEU A 7 15.78 -3.68 -7.41
C LEU A 7 14.51 -4.43 -6.98
N LEU A 8 14.32 -5.66 -7.46
CA LEU A 8 13.18 -6.50 -7.08
C LEU A 8 13.22 -6.87 -5.59
N THR A 9 14.40 -7.19 -5.06
CA THR A 9 14.57 -7.45 -3.62
C THR A 9 14.21 -6.22 -2.79
N ARG A 10 14.74 -5.04 -3.14
CA ARG A 10 14.40 -3.79 -2.44
C ARG A 10 12.91 -3.46 -2.52
N LEU A 11 12.27 -3.75 -3.65
CA LEU A 11 10.84 -3.58 -3.79
C LEU A 11 10.07 -4.54 -2.87
N ASP A 12 10.44 -5.82 -2.80
CA ASP A 12 9.80 -6.78 -1.88
C ASP A 12 9.96 -6.35 -0.41
N ASP A 13 11.16 -5.93 -0.01
CA ASP A 13 11.44 -5.41 1.34
C ASP A 13 10.57 -4.19 1.66
N THR A 14 10.50 -3.23 0.73
CA THR A 14 9.66 -2.03 0.86
C THR A 14 8.19 -2.42 1.01
N MET A 15 7.70 -3.34 0.17
CA MET A 15 6.31 -3.80 0.20
C MET A 15 5.99 -4.54 1.50
N ARG A 16 6.94 -5.29 2.07
CA ARG A 16 6.77 -5.96 3.37
C ARG A 16 6.63 -4.93 4.50
N VAL A 17 7.48 -3.92 4.52
CA VAL A 17 7.41 -2.83 5.51
C VAL A 17 6.09 -2.07 5.40
N VAL A 18 5.69 -1.66 4.19
CA VAL A 18 4.42 -0.94 3.97
C VAL A 18 3.23 -1.76 4.45
N LYS A 19 3.16 -3.05 4.10
CA LYS A 19 2.07 -3.93 4.57
C LYS A 19 2.05 -4.06 6.10
N GLY A 20 3.22 -4.18 6.73
CA GLY A 20 3.32 -4.23 8.19
C GLY A 20 2.78 -2.95 8.83
N GLN A 21 3.18 -1.78 8.32
CA GLN A 21 2.68 -0.50 8.83
C GLN A 21 1.16 -0.35 8.67
N LEU A 22 0.61 -0.78 7.53
CA LEU A 22 -0.84 -0.75 7.30
C LEU A 22 -1.61 -1.68 8.23
N ALA A 23 -1.05 -2.84 8.58
CA ALA A 23 -1.68 -3.78 9.50
C ALA A 23 -1.76 -3.22 10.94
N GLU A 24 -0.73 -2.47 11.36
CA GLU A 24 -0.66 -1.83 12.68
C GLU A 24 -1.50 -0.55 12.80
N MET A 25 -1.88 0.08 11.67
CA MET A 25 -2.73 1.28 11.68
C MET A 25 -4.14 0.95 12.21
N ASP A 26 -4.71 1.84 13.00
CA ASP A 26 -6.13 1.79 13.35
C ASP A 26 -7.03 2.20 12.17
N GLY A 27 -8.35 2.14 12.36
CA GLY A 27 -9.31 2.47 11.30
C GLY A 27 -9.25 3.93 10.86
N GLU A 28 -9.12 4.87 11.80
CA GLU A 28 -9.12 6.30 11.50
C GLU A 28 -7.84 6.72 10.77
N GLN A 29 -6.70 6.16 11.18
CA GLN A 29 -5.41 6.36 10.52
C GLN A 29 -5.42 5.85 9.08
N LEU A 30 -6.02 4.68 8.85
CA LEU A 30 -6.13 4.09 7.52
C LEU A 30 -7.06 4.92 6.63
N ASP A 31 -8.21 5.37 7.15
CA ASP A 31 -9.14 6.22 6.41
C ASP A 31 -8.52 7.57 6.06
N ALA A 32 -7.76 8.18 6.98
CA ALA A 32 -7.01 9.41 6.73
C ALA A 32 -5.92 9.21 5.66
N LEU A 33 -5.20 8.09 5.69
CA LEU A 33 -4.23 7.75 4.65
C LEU A 33 -4.91 7.63 3.28
N VAL A 34 -6.02 6.90 3.18
CA VAL A 34 -6.76 6.75 1.92
C VAL A 34 -7.25 8.11 1.40
N ALA A 35 -7.69 9.00 2.28
CA ALA A 35 -8.10 10.35 1.88
C ALA A 35 -6.92 11.14 1.27
N LEU A 36 -5.72 11.05 1.84
CA LEU A 36 -4.50 11.69 1.34
C LEU A 36 -4.02 11.12 -0.01
N LEU A 37 -4.38 9.88 -0.33
CA LEU A 37 -4.07 9.25 -1.63
C LEU A 37 -4.99 9.74 -2.77
N THR A 38 -5.84 10.73 -2.49
CA THR A 38 -6.71 11.40 -3.46
C THR A 38 -6.13 12.78 -3.79
N PRO A 39 -5.84 13.12 -5.07
CA PRO A 39 -6.25 12.42 -6.29
C PRO A 39 -5.45 11.14 -6.57
N ARG A 40 -6.11 10.18 -7.23
CA ARG A 40 -5.52 8.87 -7.56
C ARG A 40 -4.25 9.08 -8.40
N PRO A 41 -3.14 8.39 -8.08
CA PRO A 41 -1.88 8.53 -8.82
C PRO A 41 -2.03 8.19 -10.31
N PRO A 42 -1.15 8.69 -11.19
CA PRO A 42 -1.16 8.35 -12.61
C PRO A 42 -1.11 6.84 -12.82
N ILE A 43 -1.87 6.35 -13.80
CA ILE A 43 -1.94 4.92 -14.12
C ILE A 43 -0.54 4.42 -14.52
N GLY A 44 -0.10 3.33 -13.89
CA GLY A 44 1.20 2.72 -14.15
C GLY A 44 2.38 3.36 -13.39
N SER A 45 2.12 4.37 -12.56
CA SER A 45 3.15 4.94 -11.68
C SER A 45 3.52 3.99 -10.52
N ALA A 46 4.74 4.13 -10.01
CA ALA A 46 5.16 3.44 -8.79
C ALA A 46 4.27 3.84 -7.59
N GLU A 47 3.85 5.11 -7.54
CA GLU A 47 2.92 5.62 -6.54
C GLU A 47 1.57 4.87 -6.59
N MET A 48 1.02 4.64 -7.79
CA MET A 48 -0.18 3.82 -7.95
C MET A 48 0.02 2.41 -7.34
N VAL A 49 1.15 1.76 -7.59
CA VAL A 49 1.45 0.43 -7.03
C VAL A 49 1.48 0.46 -5.50
N LEU A 50 2.07 1.51 -4.91
CA LEU A 50 2.17 1.68 -3.46
C LEU A 50 0.83 2.04 -2.80
N THR A 51 -0.14 2.58 -3.54
CA THR A 51 -1.50 2.82 -3.02
C THR A 51 -2.37 1.57 -2.96
N ILE A 52 -2.06 0.52 -3.75
CA ILE A 52 -2.85 -0.72 -3.79
C ILE A 52 -2.94 -1.42 -2.40
N PRO A 53 -1.84 -1.57 -1.63
CA PRO A 53 -1.89 -2.14 -0.29
C PRO A 53 -2.88 -1.43 0.65
N ALA A 54 -2.86 -0.09 0.70
CA ALA A 54 -3.73 0.69 1.59
C ALA A 54 -5.21 0.52 1.23
N LEU A 55 -5.53 0.52 -0.07
CA LEU A 55 -6.90 0.27 -0.55
C LEU A 55 -7.37 -1.15 -0.22
N ARG A 56 -6.51 -2.17 -0.42
CA ARG A 56 -6.84 -3.56 -0.13
C ARG A 56 -7.07 -3.81 1.37
N GLU A 57 -6.27 -3.20 2.22
CA GLU A 57 -6.44 -3.27 3.68
C GLU A 57 -7.79 -2.68 4.09
N THR A 58 -8.13 -1.51 3.53
CA THR A 58 -9.42 -0.84 3.76
C THR A 58 -10.59 -1.71 3.32
N GLU A 59 -10.52 -2.31 2.13
CA GLU A 59 -11.52 -3.25 1.61
C GLU A 59 -11.64 -4.52 2.46
N ALA A 60 -10.54 -5.05 2.99
CA ALA A 60 -10.55 -6.22 3.87
C ALA A 60 -11.26 -5.92 5.19
N ARG A 61 -10.94 -4.79 5.83
CA ARG A 61 -11.60 -4.34 7.08
C ARG A 61 -13.08 -4.04 6.87
N ASN A 62 -13.44 -3.41 5.75
CA ASN A 62 -14.84 -3.14 5.42
C ASN A 62 -15.65 -4.42 5.19
N ARG A 63 -15.03 -5.48 4.66
CA ARG A 63 -15.67 -6.80 4.56
C ARG A 63 -15.85 -7.47 5.92
N ALA A 64 -14.88 -7.34 6.83
CA ALA A 64 -14.98 -7.92 8.17
C ALA A 64 -16.05 -7.24 9.06
N LYS A 65 -16.43 -6.00 8.76
CA LYS A 65 -17.48 -5.24 9.45
C LYS A 65 -18.91 -5.54 8.97
N ARG A 66 -19.08 -6.27 7.86
CA ARG A 66 -20.38 -6.63 7.26
C ARG A 66 -20.78 -8.05 7.64
#